data_AF-A0A3B0MQ70-F1
#
_entry.id   AF-A0A3B0MQ70-F1
#
_cell.length_a   1.000
_cell.length_b   1.000
_cell.length_c   1.000
_cell.angle_alpha   90.00
_cell.angle_beta   90.00
_cell.angle_gamma   90.00
#
_symmetry.space_group_name_H-M   'P 1'
#
loop_
_entity.id
_entity.type
_entity.pdbx_description
1 polymer ?
#
loop_
_entity_poly.entity_id
_entity_poly.type
_entity_poly.pdbx_seq_one_letter_code
_entity_poly.pdbx_strand_id
1 'polypeptide(L)'
;MLEILSDSDSSAHDMGYLVLQSFDNKNFSIIDGQQRLTTLSIVILSGLKFLQKLVQQGIDPESKMKRCEEFMKSYIGYIDPITLSPQSKLELNRHNDNFYQTYLVTLEKIPSRGFSQSEHKLRKTFNWFYDKFNEYIVTNQDSGKRIAEVLVTLVDKLFFTVITVTDELNAFKVFETLNARGVRLSSTDLLKNYIFSLIDIGSTHENKFNLLESRWDIITGRIGS
;
A
#
# COMPACT_ATOMS: atom_id res chain seq x y z
N MET A 1 -3.11 -5.87 -13.60
CA MET A 1 -2.03 -4.90 -13.31
C MET A 1 -0.83 -5.08 -14.24
N LEU A 2 -0.24 -6.29 -14.39
CA LEU A 2 0.80 -6.50 -15.42
C LEU A 2 0.26 -6.42 -16.86
N GLU A 3 -1.00 -6.79 -17.11
CA GLU A 3 -1.67 -6.63 -18.42
C GLU A 3 -1.77 -5.16 -18.88
N ILE A 4 -1.80 -4.21 -17.94
CA ILE A 4 -1.78 -2.77 -18.21
C ILE A 4 -0.42 -2.34 -18.81
N LEU A 5 0.64 -3.08 -18.51
CA LEU A 5 1.99 -2.83 -19.00
C LEU A 5 2.26 -3.48 -20.36
N SER A 6 1.45 -4.46 -20.79
CA SER A 6 1.61 -5.14 -22.08
C SER A 6 0.75 -4.54 -23.19
N ASP A 7 -0.34 -3.84 -22.86
CA ASP A 7 -1.27 -3.28 -23.84
C ASP A 7 -1.18 -1.75 -23.91
N SER A 8 -0.55 -1.26 -24.99
CA SER A 8 -0.48 0.17 -25.32
C SER A 8 -1.84 0.80 -25.63
N ASP A 9 -2.85 -0.02 -25.94
CA ASP A 9 -4.20 0.41 -26.34
C ASP A 9 -5.25 0.31 -25.22
N SER A 10 -4.85 -0.07 -24.00
CA SER A 10 -5.81 -0.22 -22.89
C SER A 10 -6.35 1.13 -22.41
N SER A 11 -7.67 1.29 -22.46
CA SER A 11 -8.43 2.34 -21.79
C SER A 11 -8.08 2.40 -20.31
N ALA A 12 -8.15 3.60 -19.71
CA ALA A 12 -7.94 3.78 -18.27
C ALA A 12 -8.69 2.72 -17.45
N HIS A 13 -8.04 2.16 -16.43
CA HIS A 13 -8.54 1.08 -15.62
C HIS A 13 -9.15 1.61 -14.32
N ASP A 14 -10.44 1.38 -14.16
CA ASP A 14 -11.17 1.69 -12.94
C ASP A 14 -10.75 0.74 -11.82
N MET A 15 -10.10 1.29 -10.79
CA MET A 15 -9.71 0.54 -9.60
C MET A 15 -10.85 0.38 -8.59
N GLY A 16 -12.04 0.90 -8.92
CA GLY A 16 -13.23 0.91 -8.09
C GLY A 16 -13.24 2.05 -7.07
N TYR A 17 -14.03 1.86 -6.01
CA TYR A 17 -14.20 2.88 -4.99
C TYR A 17 -13.01 2.93 -4.02
N LEU A 18 -12.60 4.13 -3.65
CA LEU A 18 -11.70 4.40 -2.53
C LEU A 18 -12.51 5.15 -1.47
N VAL A 19 -12.76 4.51 -0.32
CA VAL A 19 -13.55 5.10 0.75
C VAL A 19 -12.61 5.67 1.81
N LEU A 20 -12.70 6.98 2.00
CA LEU A 20 -11.84 7.73 2.91
C LEU A 20 -12.68 8.36 4.02
N GLN A 21 -12.18 8.29 5.23
CA GLN A 21 -12.69 9.05 6.36
C GLN A 21 -11.72 10.20 6.65
N SER A 22 -12.23 11.43 6.67
CA SER A 22 -11.46 12.62 7.00
C SER A 22 -11.74 13.04 8.44
N PHE A 23 -10.69 13.24 9.24
CA PHE A 23 -10.77 13.88 10.56
C PHE A 23 -10.36 15.35 10.50
N ASP A 24 -9.51 15.70 9.53
CA ASP A 24 -9.10 17.05 9.19
C ASP A 24 -8.87 17.18 7.68
N ASN A 25 -8.49 18.37 7.21
CA ASN A 25 -8.32 18.65 5.78
C ASN A 25 -7.10 17.99 5.11
N LYS A 26 -6.25 17.28 5.85
CA LYS A 26 -4.97 16.74 5.35
C LYS A 26 -4.82 15.24 5.57
N ASN A 27 -5.43 14.70 6.62
CA ASN A 27 -5.28 13.31 7.06
C ASN A 27 -6.57 12.52 6.80
N PHE A 28 -6.40 11.36 6.17
CA PHE A 28 -7.49 10.48 5.80
C PHE A 28 -7.21 9.07 6.29
N SER A 29 -8.17 8.47 6.99
CA SER A 29 -8.19 7.03 7.23
C SER A 29 -8.81 6.32 6.02
N ILE A 30 -8.13 5.30 5.53
CA ILE A 30 -8.60 4.51 4.39
C ILE A 30 -9.49 3.39 4.92
N ILE A 31 -10.79 3.47 4.65
CA ILE A 31 -11.79 2.48 5.06
C ILE A 31 -11.83 1.33 4.06
N ASP A 32 -11.75 1.65 2.77
CA ASP A 32 -11.63 0.68 1.68
C ASP A 32 -10.56 1.12 0.68
N GLY A 33 -9.85 0.15 0.12
CA GLY A 33 -8.74 0.36 -0.81
C GLY A 33 -7.36 0.23 -0.20
N GLN A 34 -7.27 -0.16 1.09
CA GLN A 34 -6.00 -0.33 1.80
C GLN A 34 -5.02 -1.24 1.04
N GLN A 35 -5.47 -2.43 0.61
CA GLN A 35 -4.63 -3.38 -0.13
C GLN A 35 -4.23 -2.85 -1.51
N ARG A 36 -5.14 -2.13 -2.19
CA ARG A 36 -4.91 -1.53 -3.52
C ARG A 36 -3.83 -0.46 -3.44
N LEU A 37 -3.95 0.49 -2.51
CA LEU A 37 -2.94 1.54 -2.29
C LEU A 37 -1.60 0.98 -1.81
N THR A 38 -1.63 -0.01 -0.90
CA THR A 38 -0.41 -0.68 -0.44
C THR A 38 0.30 -1.37 -1.59
N THR A 39 -0.43 -2.05 -2.47
CA THR A 39 0.15 -2.73 -3.64
C THR A 39 0.78 -1.72 -4.60
N LEU A 40 0.09 -0.60 -4.90
CA LEU A 40 0.65 0.44 -5.76
C LEU A 40 1.92 1.05 -5.19
N SER A 41 1.95 1.34 -3.88
CA SER A 41 3.16 1.79 -3.21
C SER A 41 4.30 0.77 -3.37
N ILE A 42 4.02 -0.52 -3.12
CA ILE A 42 5.02 -1.58 -3.27
C ILE A 42 5.57 -1.66 -4.70
N VAL A 43 4.72 -1.55 -5.72
CA VAL A 43 5.17 -1.56 -7.13
C VAL A 43 6.14 -0.41 -7.40
N ILE A 44 5.79 0.79 -6.95
CA ILE A 44 6.65 1.97 -7.11
C ILE A 44 7.97 1.77 -6.39
N LEU A 45 7.94 1.34 -5.12
CA LEU A 45 9.14 1.06 -4.31
C LEU A 45 10.03 -0.01 -4.96
N SER A 46 9.47 -1.08 -5.52
CA SER A 46 10.22 -2.10 -6.25
C SER A 46 10.91 -1.51 -7.49
N GLY A 47 10.25 -0.60 -8.21
CA GLY A 47 10.85 0.13 -9.34
C GLY A 47 11.98 1.06 -8.90
N LEU A 48 11.81 1.75 -7.77
CA LEU A 48 12.86 2.57 -7.16
C LEU A 48 14.06 1.74 -6.71
N LYS A 49 13.83 0.54 -6.17
CA LYS A 49 14.91 -0.39 -5.82
C LYS A 49 15.73 -0.79 -7.03
N PHE A 50 15.06 -1.01 -8.17
CA PHE A 50 15.74 -1.30 -9.42
C PHE A 50 16.59 -0.11 -9.91
N LEU A 51 16.07 1.12 -9.81
CA LEU A 51 16.86 2.32 -10.10
C LEU A 51 18.09 2.45 -9.18
N GLN A 52 17.95 2.20 -7.87
CA GLN A 52 19.08 2.19 -6.94
C GLN A 52 20.15 1.16 -7.33
N LYS A 53 19.74 -0.04 -7.76
CA LYS A 53 20.67 -1.05 -8.29
C LYS A 53 21.46 -0.52 -9.49
N LEU A 54 20.81 0.16 -10.43
CA LEU A 54 21.49 0.73 -11.60
C LEU A 54 22.48 1.84 -11.23
N VAL A 55 22.13 2.68 -10.24
CA VAL A 55 23.03 3.70 -9.68
C VAL A 55 24.28 3.04 -9.08
N GLN A 56 24.09 1.97 -8.28
CA GLN A 56 25.19 1.20 -7.69
C GLN A 56 26.07 0.51 -8.75
N GLN A 57 25.53 0.21 -9.92
CA GLN A 57 26.26 -0.33 -11.07
C GLN A 57 26.97 0.75 -11.90
N GLY A 58 26.84 2.03 -11.55
CA GLY A 58 27.48 3.15 -12.25
C GLY A 58 26.84 3.51 -13.59
N ILE A 59 25.63 3.02 -13.88
CA ILE A 59 24.97 3.25 -15.17
C ILE A 59 24.21 4.57 -15.10
N ASP A 60 24.75 5.67 -15.64
CA ASP A 60 24.13 7.01 -15.60
C ASP A 60 23.47 7.32 -14.22
N PRO A 61 24.30 7.39 -13.15
CA PRO A 61 23.82 7.45 -11.78
C PRO A 61 23.05 8.73 -11.48
N GLU A 62 23.46 9.86 -12.04
CA GLU A 62 22.84 11.18 -11.79
C GLU A 62 21.38 11.22 -12.23
N SER A 63 21.09 10.87 -13.49
CA SER A 63 19.72 10.89 -14.00
C SER A 63 18.82 9.87 -13.30
N LYS A 64 19.38 8.75 -12.83
CA LYS A 64 18.61 7.71 -12.11
C LYS A 64 18.33 8.07 -10.66
N MET A 65 19.29 8.71 -9.99
CA MET A 65 19.09 9.27 -8.66
C MET A 65 18.02 10.37 -8.68
N LYS A 66 18.07 11.27 -9.66
CA LYS A 66 17.02 12.28 -9.85
C LYS A 66 15.64 11.67 -10.07
N ARG A 67 15.54 10.60 -10.89
CA ARG A 67 14.27 9.87 -11.05
C ARG A 67 13.79 9.29 -9.71
N CYS A 68 14.67 8.66 -8.93
CA CYS A 68 14.32 8.14 -7.62
C CYS A 68 13.73 9.22 -6.71
N GLU A 69 14.40 10.38 -6.61
CA GLU A 69 13.96 11.50 -5.78
C GLU A 69 12.59 12.02 -6.19
N GLU A 70 12.36 12.23 -7.49
CA GLU A 70 11.08 12.74 -8.01
C GLU A 70 9.92 11.75 -7.78
N PHE A 71 10.15 10.46 -8.03
CA PHE A 71 9.14 9.42 -7.77
C PHE A 71 8.87 9.26 -6.26
N MET A 72 9.92 9.30 -5.43
CA MET A 72 9.78 9.23 -3.97
C MET A 72 8.92 10.38 -3.46
N LYS A 73 9.26 11.61 -3.86
CA LYS A 73 8.53 12.85 -3.52
C LYS A 73 7.07 12.83 -4.00
N SER A 74 6.85 12.33 -5.22
CA SER A 74 5.53 12.36 -5.86
C SER A 74 4.58 11.33 -5.29
N TYR A 75 5.06 10.13 -4.90
CA TYR A 75 4.17 9.01 -4.59
C TYR A 75 4.33 8.39 -3.21
N ILE A 76 5.52 8.45 -2.61
CA ILE A 76 5.81 7.71 -1.37
C ILE A 76 5.84 8.62 -0.15
N GLY A 77 6.59 9.71 -0.21
CA GLY A 77 6.84 10.56 0.95
C GLY A 77 7.59 11.83 0.57
N TYR A 78 7.61 12.81 1.46
CA TYR A 78 8.27 14.09 1.25
C TYR A 78 9.04 14.50 2.50
N ILE A 79 9.96 15.45 2.37
CA ILE A 79 10.60 16.08 3.53
C ILE A 79 9.72 17.26 3.95
N ASP A 80 9.26 17.25 5.21
CA ASP A 80 8.53 18.39 5.77
C ASP A 80 9.48 19.61 5.81
N PRO A 81 9.12 20.76 5.21
CA PRO A 81 10.03 21.90 5.10
C PRO A 81 10.27 22.63 6.44
N ILE A 82 9.45 22.38 7.46
CA ILE A 82 9.56 22.99 8.79
C ILE A 82 10.45 22.12 9.67
N THR A 83 10.17 20.82 9.74
CA THR A 83 10.90 19.90 10.63
C THR A 83 12.12 19.26 9.96
N LEU A 84 12.20 19.33 8.62
CA LEU A 84 13.15 18.59 7.79
C LEU A 84 13.11 17.07 8.00
N SER A 85 12.01 16.56 8.55
CA SER A 85 11.82 15.12 8.76
C SER A 85 11.13 14.47 7.55
N PRO A 86 11.51 13.23 7.19
CA PRO A 86 10.77 12.45 6.21
C PRO A 86 9.34 12.16 6.69
N GLN A 87 8.38 12.39 5.82
CA GLN A 87 6.95 12.12 6.02
C GLN A 87 6.48 11.16 4.93
N SER A 88 5.86 10.06 5.33
CA SER A 88 5.26 9.11 4.39
C SER A 88 3.83 9.52 4.05
N LYS A 89 3.43 9.35 2.79
CA LYS A 89 2.05 9.60 2.34
C LYS A 89 1.10 8.44 2.68
N LEU A 90 1.65 7.28 3.04
CA LEU A 90 0.92 6.09 3.43
C LEU A 90 1.49 5.54 4.74
N GLU A 91 0.61 5.36 5.71
CA GLU A 91 0.85 4.64 6.96
C GLU A 91 0.02 3.36 6.94
N LEU A 92 0.63 2.22 7.25
CA LEU A 92 -0.08 0.94 7.31
C LEU A 92 -0.63 0.72 8.74
N ASN A 93 -1.32 -0.41 8.93
CA ASN A 93 -1.72 -0.80 10.27
C ASN A 93 -0.51 -1.06 11.19
N ARG A 94 -0.76 -1.04 12.50
CA ARG A 94 0.22 -1.24 13.57
C ARG A 94 1.15 -2.47 13.41
N HIS A 95 0.69 -3.52 12.74
CA HIS A 95 1.45 -4.76 12.57
C HIS A 95 2.44 -4.71 11.41
N ASN A 96 2.18 -3.84 10.43
CA ASN A 96 2.91 -3.82 9.17
C ASN A 96 3.68 -2.52 8.94
N ASP A 97 3.27 -1.42 9.60
CA ASP A 97 3.82 -0.11 9.31
C ASP A 97 5.32 -0.04 9.61
N ASN A 98 5.76 -0.52 10.78
CA ASN A 98 7.18 -0.53 11.11
C ASN A 98 8.04 -1.25 10.04
N PHE A 99 7.58 -2.40 9.55
CA PHE A 99 8.26 -3.12 8.47
C PHE A 99 8.28 -2.31 7.17
N TYR A 100 7.13 -1.74 6.81
CA TYR A 100 6.97 -0.96 5.59
C TYR A 100 7.84 0.30 5.60
N GLN A 101 7.80 1.11 6.67
CA GLN A 101 8.61 2.32 6.81
C GLN A 101 10.11 1.98 6.90
N THR A 102 10.48 0.98 7.71
CA THR A 102 11.90 0.68 7.97
C THR A 102 12.61 0.05 6.78
N TYR A 103 11.92 -0.78 5.99
CA TYR A 103 12.56 -1.57 4.94
C TYR A 103 12.10 -1.26 3.52
N LEU A 104 10.79 -1.04 3.33
CA LEU A 104 10.26 -0.83 1.98
C LEU A 104 10.44 0.62 1.55
N VAL A 105 10.06 1.58 2.39
CA VAL A 105 10.16 3.03 2.10
C VAL A 105 11.62 3.47 1.99
N THR A 106 12.48 3.04 2.92
CA THR A 106 13.93 3.34 2.89
C THR A 106 14.70 2.56 1.82
N LEU A 107 14.07 1.52 1.23
CA LEU A 107 14.70 0.58 0.32
C LEU A 107 15.92 -0.13 0.94
N GLU A 108 15.95 -0.28 2.26
CA GLU A 108 16.96 -1.00 3.04
C GLU A 108 16.94 -2.52 2.76
N LYS A 109 17.97 -3.22 3.23
CA LYS A 109 18.02 -4.69 3.09
C LYS A 109 17.03 -5.34 4.05
N ILE A 110 16.03 -6.03 3.51
CA ILE A 110 15.04 -6.77 4.31
C ILE A 110 15.72 -7.99 4.97
N PRO A 111 15.65 -8.15 6.31
CA PRO A 111 16.13 -9.35 7.00
C PRO A 111 15.53 -10.66 6.46
N SER A 112 16.20 -11.79 6.71
CA SER A 112 15.71 -13.10 6.23
C SER A 112 14.64 -13.72 7.14
N ARG A 113 14.65 -13.39 8.43
CA ARG A 113 13.82 -13.99 9.49
C ARG A 113 13.27 -12.91 10.43
N GLY A 114 12.33 -13.30 11.30
CA GLY A 114 11.81 -12.44 12.37
C GLY A 114 10.55 -11.66 11.98
N PHE A 115 9.79 -12.14 11.00
CA PHE A 115 8.58 -11.47 10.52
C PHE A 115 7.33 -12.30 10.78
N SER A 116 6.24 -11.58 11.01
CA SER A 116 4.88 -12.09 10.99
C SER A 116 4.47 -12.57 9.59
N GLN A 117 3.35 -13.29 9.51
CA GLN A 117 2.82 -13.75 8.22
C GLN A 117 2.42 -12.60 7.29
N SER A 118 1.94 -11.47 7.83
CA SER A 118 1.55 -10.31 7.03
C SER A 118 2.76 -9.58 6.46
N GLU A 119 3.81 -9.37 7.24
CA GLU A 119 5.09 -8.82 6.78
C GLU A 119 5.75 -9.72 5.73
N HIS A 120 5.63 -11.05 5.88
CA HIS A 120 6.06 -11.99 4.85
C HIS A 120 5.33 -11.80 3.51
N LYS A 121 4.02 -11.48 3.53
CA LYS A 121 3.26 -11.15 2.31
C LYS A 121 3.75 -9.84 1.67
N LEU A 122 4.03 -8.81 2.48
CA LEU A 122 4.60 -7.54 1.98
C LEU A 122 5.96 -7.78 1.31
N ARG A 123 6.86 -8.48 2.00
CA ARG A 123 8.18 -8.86 1.46
C ARG A 123 8.06 -9.64 0.15
N LYS A 124 7.19 -10.65 0.12
CA LYS A 124 7.00 -11.50 -1.06
C LYS A 124 6.48 -10.67 -2.24
N THR A 125 5.55 -9.76 -1.99
CA THR A 125 4.98 -8.87 -3.02
C THR A 125 6.05 -7.93 -3.57
N PHE A 126 6.83 -7.29 -2.69
CA PHE A 126 7.94 -6.41 -3.08
C PHE A 126 8.98 -7.14 -3.92
N ASN A 127 9.44 -8.30 -3.46
CA ASN A 127 10.42 -9.11 -4.18
C ASN A 127 9.88 -9.55 -5.54
N TRP A 128 8.62 -9.98 -5.60
CA TRP A 128 8.01 -10.42 -6.84
C TRP A 128 7.99 -9.30 -7.89
N PHE A 129 7.57 -8.07 -7.54
CA PHE A 129 7.62 -6.95 -8.47
C PHE A 129 9.04 -6.56 -8.85
N TYR A 130 9.96 -6.58 -7.89
CA TYR A 130 11.37 -6.29 -8.15
C TYR A 130 11.98 -7.31 -9.14
N ASP A 131 11.69 -8.60 -8.96
CA ASP A 131 12.12 -9.67 -9.86
C ASP A 131 11.50 -9.48 -11.25
N LYS A 132 10.21 -9.10 -11.33
CA LYS A 132 9.57 -8.77 -12.61
C LYS A 132 10.27 -7.62 -13.32
N PHE A 133 10.64 -6.54 -12.64
CA PHE A 133 11.42 -5.47 -13.27
C PHE A 133 12.76 -5.96 -13.80
N ASN A 134 13.45 -6.84 -13.08
CA ASN A 134 14.70 -7.44 -13.54
C ASN A 134 14.53 -8.37 -14.75
N GLU A 135 13.40 -9.09 -14.85
CA GLU A 135 13.08 -9.96 -15.98
C GLU A 135 12.69 -9.15 -17.24
N TYR A 136 11.86 -8.11 -17.09
CA TYR A 136 11.29 -7.37 -18.21
C TYR A 136 12.22 -6.27 -18.75
N ILE A 137 13.13 -5.73 -17.94
CA ILE A 137 13.95 -4.57 -18.33
C ILE A 137 15.41 -4.98 -18.43
N VAL A 138 15.87 -5.08 -19.67
CA VAL A 138 17.30 -5.26 -19.99
C VAL A 138 18.10 -4.07 -19.47
N THR A 139 19.15 -4.35 -18.70
CA THR A 139 20.07 -3.35 -18.15
C THR A 139 20.95 -2.74 -19.25
N ASN A 140 20.79 -1.43 -19.46
CA ASN A 140 21.55 -0.56 -20.36
C ASN A 140 21.33 0.91 -19.93
N GLN A 141 21.78 1.87 -20.72
CA GLN A 141 21.65 3.29 -20.38
C GLN A 141 20.18 3.77 -20.29
N ASP A 142 19.30 3.22 -21.12
CA ASP A 142 17.88 3.60 -21.19
C ASP A 142 17.00 2.91 -20.14
N SER A 143 17.51 1.92 -19.40
CA SER A 143 16.70 1.17 -18.41
C SER A 143 16.06 2.07 -17.36
N GLY A 144 16.72 3.17 -16.99
CA GLY A 144 16.16 4.16 -16.08
C GLY A 144 14.94 4.89 -16.66
N LYS A 145 14.95 5.16 -17.97
CA LYS A 145 13.82 5.76 -18.69
C LYS A 145 12.67 4.75 -18.81
N ARG A 146 12.97 3.49 -19.18
CA ARG A 146 11.95 2.43 -19.29
C ARG A 146 11.20 2.17 -17.98
N ILE A 147 11.91 2.13 -16.86
CA ILE A 147 11.27 2.04 -15.52
C ILE A 147 10.36 3.25 -15.29
N ALA A 148 10.84 4.45 -15.58
CA ALA A 148 10.05 5.66 -15.39
C ALA A 148 8.77 5.65 -16.26
N GLU A 149 8.87 5.24 -17.52
CA GLU A 149 7.73 5.09 -18.43
C GLU A 149 6.71 4.08 -17.88
N VAL A 150 7.17 2.94 -17.34
CA VAL A 150 6.31 1.94 -16.71
C VAL A 150 5.59 2.50 -15.49
N LEU A 151 6.31 3.20 -14.60
CA LEU A 151 5.72 3.77 -13.38
C LEU A 151 4.74 4.90 -13.69
N VAL A 152 5.06 5.78 -14.64
CA VAL A 152 4.16 6.86 -15.09
C VAL A 152 2.91 6.25 -15.72
N THR A 153 3.07 5.29 -16.64
CA THR A 153 1.93 4.62 -17.29
C THR A 153 1.04 3.92 -16.26
N LEU A 154 1.63 3.28 -15.25
CA LEU A 154 0.87 2.65 -14.16
C LEU A 154 0.04 3.68 -13.40
N VAL A 155 0.59 4.83 -13.05
CA VAL A 155 -0.15 5.86 -12.30
C VAL A 155 -1.22 6.51 -13.18
N ASP A 156 -0.89 6.86 -14.43
CA ASP A 156 -1.79 7.59 -15.33
C ASP A 156 -2.98 6.76 -15.78
N LYS A 157 -2.81 5.43 -15.90
CA LYS A 157 -3.87 4.53 -16.33
C LYS A 157 -4.78 4.05 -15.19
N LEU A 158 -4.50 4.39 -13.94
CA LEU A 158 -5.29 3.93 -12.79
C LEU A 158 -6.06 5.09 -12.18
N PHE A 159 -7.39 4.93 -12.06
CA PHE A 159 -8.22 5.91 -11.37
C PHE A 159 -9.13 5.23 -10.35
N PHE A 160 -9.48 5.99 -9.31
CA PHE A 160 -10.40 5.58 -8.25
C PHE A 160 -11.60 6.52 -8.23
N THR A 161 -12.78 5.97 -7.94
CA THR A 161 -13.91 6.80 -7.52
C THR A 161 -13.80 7.05 -6.02
N VAL A 162 -13.39 8.25 -5.62
CA VAL A 162 -13.16 8.59 -4.21
C VAL A 162 -14.47 9.01 -3.55
N ILE A 163 -14.81 8.36 -2.44
CA ILE A 163 -15.89 8.77 -1.54
C ILE A 163 -15.26 9.17 -0.22
N THR A 164 -15.37 10.45 0.11
CA THR A 164 -14.90 10.98 1.39
C THR A 164 -16.10 11.24 2.30
N VAL A 165 -16.00 10.75 3.54
CA VAL A 165 -16.99 11.00 4.58
C VAL A 165 -16.32 11.58 5.82
N THR A 166 -17.11 12.32 6.61
CA THR A 166 -16.64 12.94 7.85
C THR A 166 -17.08 12.15 9.10
N ASP A 167 -18.00 11.21 8.97
CA ASP A 167 -18.56 10.41 10.07
C ASP A 167 -18.26 8.91 9.85
N GLU A 168 -17.69 8.26 10.85
CA GLU A 168 -17.26 6.86 10.82
C GLU A 168 -18.41 5.90 10.53
N LEU A 169 -19.58 6.15 11.14
CA LEU A 169 -20.77 5.30 10.95
C LEU A 169 -21.28 5.38 9.51
N ASN A 170 -21.13 6.53 8.86
CA ASN A 170 -21.48 6.70 7.46
C ASN A 170 -20.42 6.08 6.55
N ALA A 171 -19.14 6.11 6.94
CA ALA A 171 -18.06 5.42 6.23
C ALA A 171 -18.31 3.93 6.16
N PHE A 172 -18.68 3.33 7.29
CA PHE A 172 -18.98 1.91 7.39
C PHE A 172 -20.21 1.54 6.56
N LYS A 173 -21.29 2.35 6.61
CA LYS A 173 -22.49 2.11 5.78
C LYS A 173 -22.21 2.21 4.28
N VAL A 174 -21.39 3.18 3.87
CA VAL A 174 -20.96 3.31 2.47
C VAL A 174 -20.18 2.06 2.05
N PHE A 175 -19.21 1.63 2.88
CA PHE A 175 -18.46 0.40 2.65
C PHE A 175 -19.34 -0.85 2.52
N GLU A 176 -20.28 -1.03 3.47
CA GLU A 176 -21.26 -2.13 3.46
C GLU A 176 -22.08 -2.14 2.17
N THR A 177 -22.57 -0.98 1.77
CA THR A 177 -23.42 -0.83 0.57
C THR A 177 -22.63 -1.12 -0.70
N LEU A 178 -21.36 -0.75 -0.75
CA LEU A 178 -20.47 -1.02 -1.89
C LEU A 178 -20.09 -2.50 -1.97
N ASN A 179 -19.75 -3.14 -0.85
CA ASN A 179 -19.43 -4.57 -0.81
C ASN A 179 -20.64 -5.46 -1.04
N ALA A 180 -21.84 -5.04 -0.64
CA ALA A 180 -23.09 -5.77 -0.91
C ALA A 180 -23.37 -5.91 -2.42
N ARG A 181 -22.78 -5.04 -3.25
CA ARG A 181 -22.85 -5.09 -4.72
C ARG A 181 -21.65 -5.82 -5.35
N GLY A 182 -20.60 -6.14 -4.58
CA GLY A 182 -19.38 -6.85 -5.00
C GLY A 182 -19.21 -8.23 -4.35
N VAL A 183 -17.96 -8.70 -4.19
CA VAL A 183 -17.64 -9.94 -3.44
C VAL A 183 -17.98 -9.70 -1.97
N ARG A 184 -19.00 -10.41 -1.47
CA ARG A 184 -19.51 -10.23 -0.10
C ARG A 184 -18.44 -10.64 0.91
N LEU A 185 -18.04 -9.70 1.76
CA LEU A 185 -17.43 -10.03 3.05
C LEU A 185 -18.46 -10.81 3.88
N SER A 186 -18.00 -11.80 4.66
CA SER A 186 -18.92 -12.53 5.51
C SER A 186 -19.49 -11.56 6.56
N SER A 187 -20.75 -11.75 6.97
CA SER A 187 -21.36 -10.94 8.04
C SER A 187 -20.53 -10.95 9.33
N THR A 188 -19.75 -12.01 9.54
CA THR A 188 -18.76 -12.13 10.61
C THR A 188 -17.56 -11.20 10.43
N ASP A 189 -16.99 -11.06 9.23
CA ASP A 189 -15.85 -10.15 9.00
C ASP A 189 -16.24 -8.69 9.18
N LEU A 190 -17.48 -8.34 8.82
CA LEU A 190 -18.03 -7.01 8.98
C LEU A 190 -18.24 -6.66 10.45
N LEU A 191 -18.79 -7.59 11.23
CA LEU A 191 -18.92 -7.43 12.67
C LEU A 191 -17.55 -7.35 13.36
N LYS A 192 -16.55 -8.13 12.89
CA LYS A 192 -15.16 -8.02 13.37
C LYS A 192 -14.63 -6.61 13.13
N ASN A 193 -14.70 -6.12 11.89
CA ASN A 193 -14.17 -4.80 11.53
C ASN A 193 -14.84 -3.68 12.31
N TYR A 194 -16.17 -3.73 12.50
CA TYR A 194 -16.92 -2.73 13.28
C TYR A 194 -16.54 -2.74 14.77
N ILE A 195 -16.46 -3.92 15.39
CA ILE A 195 -16.04 -4.02 16.80
C ILE A 195 -14.61 -3.52 16.98
N PHE A 196 -13.73 -3.82 16.02
CA PHE A 196 -12.33 -3.41 16.06
C PHE A 196 -12.19 -1.90 15.87
N SER A 197 -13.00 -1.27 15.01
CA SER A 197 -12.99 0.19 14.82
C SER A 197 -13.42 0.94 16.08
N LEU A 198 -14.46 0.47 16.79
CA LEU A 198 -14.93 1.05 18.04
C LEU A 198 -13.89 1.00 19.19
N ILE A 199 -12.97 0.04 19.16
CA ILE A 199 -12.00 -0.20 20.23
C ILE A 199 -10.70 0.58 20.01
N ASP A 200 -10.36 0.89 18.75
CA ASP A 200 -9.18 1.69 18.41
C ASP A 200 -9.32 3.16 18.87
N ILE A 201 -10.55 3.61 19.14
CA ILE A 201 -10.89 4.97 19.56
C ILE A 201 -10.43 5.28 21.00
N GLY A 202 -9.97 4.30 21.81
CA GLY A 202 -9.83 4.56 23.26
C GLY A 202 -8.80 3.82 24.11
N SER A 203 -7.87 2.98 23.61
CA SER A 203 -6.90 2.37 24.54
C SER A 203 -5.56 1.86 23.99
N THR A 204 -4.48 2.29 24.66
CA THR A 204 -3.08 1.88 24.56
C THR A 204 -2.81 0.46 25.13
N HIS A 205 -3.61 -0.54 24.77
CA HIS A 205 -3.48 -1.89 25.36
C HIS A 205 -3.46 -3.00 24.32
N GLU A 206 -2.26 -3.30 23.78
CA GLU A 206 -1.99 -4.47 22.91
C GLU A 206 -2.55 -5.78 23.47
N ASN A 207 -2.49 -5.96 24.80
CA ASN A 207 -3.01 -7.16 25.46
C ASN A 207 -4.52 -7.35 25.33
N LYS A 208 -5.30 -6.26 25.21
CA LYS A 208 -6.75 -6.36 25.01
C LYS A 208 -7.09 -6.74 23.58
N PHE A 209 -6.32 -6.26 22.61
CA PHE A 209 -6.53 -6.53 21.19
C PHE A 209 -6.27 -8.01 20.86
N ASN A 210 -5.13 -8.56 21.31
CA ASN A 210 -4.81 -9.98 21.13
C ASN A 210 -5.85 -10.90 21.82
N LEU A 211 -6.36 -10.48 22.99
CA LEU A 211 -7.42 -11.22 23.69
C LEU A 211 -8.75 -11.17 22.93
N LEU A 212 -9.08 -10.03 22.32
CA LEU A 212 -10.29 -9.87 21.52
C LEU A 212 -10.22 -10.66 20.22
N GLU A 213 -9.08 -10.68 19.54
CA GLU A 213 -8.87 -11.50 18.35
C GLU A 213 -9.00 -12.99 18.68
N SER A 214 -8.36 -13.46 19.74
CA SER A 214 -8.50 -14.84 20.21
C SER A 214 -9.94 -15.19 20.60
N ARG A 215 -10.65 -14.28 21.27
CA ARG A 215 -12.08 -14.49 21.61
C ARG A 215 -12.97 -14.49 20.38
N TRP A 216 -12.67 -13.63 19.41
CA TRP A 216 -13.39 -13.56 18.15
C TRP A 216 -13.25 -14.88 17.37
N ASP A 217 -12.03 -15.40 17.27
CA ASP A 217 -11.75 -16.68 16.60
C ASP A 217 -12.47 -17.86 17.27
N ILE A 218 -12.59 -17.86 18.61
CA ILE A 218 -13.39 -18.84 19.36
C ILE A 218 -14.88 -18.71 19.03
N ILE A 219 -15.40 -17.49 18.92
CA ILE A 219 -16.82 -17.22 18.62
C ILE A 219 -17.13 -17.67 17.19
N THR A 220 -16.32 -17.28 16.20
CA THR A 220 -16.52 -17.69 14.80
C THR A 220 -16.31 -19.19 14.61
N GLY A 221 -15.37 -19.79 15.35
CA GLY A 221 -15.14 -21.24 15.34
C GLY A 221 -16.29 -22.06 15.94
N ARG A 222 -17.16 -21.46 16.74
CA ARG A 222 -18.39 -22.10 17.28
C ARG A 222 -19.64 -21.82 16.46
N ILE A 223 -19.66 -20.74 15.68
CA ILE A 223 -20.78 -20.35 14.81
C ILE A 223 -20.62 -20.96 13.40
N GLY A 224 -19.41 -21.35 13.02
CA GLY A 224 -19.13 -22.16 11.83
C GLY A 224 -19.36 -23.66 12.07
N SER A 225 -20.62 -24.08 12.12
CA SER A 225 -21.10 -25.46 11.91
C SER A 225 -22.47 -25.39 11.23
#